data_AF-A0A1H5URA5-F1
#
_entry.id   AF-A0A1H5URA5-F1
#
_cell.length_a   1.000
_cell.length_b   1.000
_cell.length_c   1.000
_cell.angle_alpha   90.00
_cell.angle_beta   90.00
_cell.angle_gamma   90.00
#
_symmetry.space_group_name_H-M   'P 1'
#
loop_
_entity.id
_entity.type
_entity.pdbx_description
1 polymer ?
#
loop_
_entity_poly.entity_id
_entity_poly.type
_entity_poly.pdbx_seq_one_letter_code
_entity_poly.pdbx_strand_id
1 'polypeptide(L)'
;MLNVLAVLLFTLFQGPQFDGAKLERMVQDRDQLHKEWRASESKKSGIFGNRTKKDMIETNEWLERIITKDNQIMDELRMIGTIETTVISQEKEDYKSITLKLERDVQALKRALAERDKQIEEKLSERRTFEWTTLIFFLSTAFLAWWIYRSKKAAVG
;
A
#
# COMPACT_ATOMS: atom_id res chain seq x y z
N MET A 1 28.72 7.02 4.15
CA MET A 1 28.08 7.67 2.98
C MET A 1 28.18 6.80 1.72
N LEU A 2 29.39 6.37 1.30
CA LEU A 2 29.57 5.53 0.09
C LEU A 2 28.84 4.18 0.15
N ASN A 3 28.88 3.50 1.30
CA ASN A 3 28.18 2.20 1.48
C ASN A 3 26.66 2.32 1.46
N VAL A 4 26.10 3.47 1.84
CA VAL A 4 24.65 3.71 1.84
C VAL A 4 24.15 3.95 0.41
N LEU A 5 24.94 4.68 -0.38
CA LEU A 5 24.69 4.86 -1.82
C LEU A 5 24.79 3.53 -2.59
N ALA A 6 25.76 2.68 -2.25
CA ALA A 6 25.90 1.37 -2.87
C ALA A 6 24.71 0.44 -2.57
N VAL A 7 24.20 0.45 -1.33
CA VAL A 7 23.02 -0.34 -0.95
C VAL A 7 21.75 0.18 -1.64
N LEU A 8 21.57 1.51 -1.74
CA LEU A 8 20.44 2.12 -2.47
C LEU A 8 20.47 1.78 -3.98
N LEU A 9 21.65 1.79 -4.60
CA LEU A 9 21.81 1.35 -6.00
C LEU A 9 21.52 -0.14 -6.19
N PHE A 10 21.87 -0.98 -5.21
CA PHE A 10 21.57 -2.41 -5.25
C PHE A 10 20.08 -2.71 -5.12
N THR A 11 19.33 -1.93 -4.31
CA THR A 11 17.87 -2.06 -4.20
C THR A 11 17.12 -1.64 -5.46
N LEU A 12 17.69 -0.75 -6.28
CA LEU A 12 17.10 -0.34 -7.56
C LEU A 12 17.34 -1.37 -8.68
N PHE A 13 18.34 -2.25 -8.51
CA PHE A 13 18.67 -3.31 -9.47
C PHE A 13 17.97 -4.64 -9.19
N GLN A 14 17.24 -4.75 -8.08
CA GLN A 14 16.35 -5.88 -7.83
C GLN A 14 15.06 -5.68 -8.62
N GLY A 15 15.17 -5.79 -9.95
CA GLY A 15 14.00 -5.95 -10.82
C GLY A 15 13.19 -7.18 -10.38
N PRO A 16 11.85 -7.16 -10.56
CA PRO A 16 11.00 -8.27 -10.18
C PRO A 16 11.53 -9.57 -10.79
N GLN A 17 11.76 -10.57 -9.94
CA GLN A 17 12.32 -11.86 -10.34
C GLN A 17 11.32 -12.63 -11.23
N PHE A 18 11.48 -12.46 -12.55
CA PHE A 18 11.36 -13.44 -13.64
C PHE A 18 10.40 -14.64 -13.49
N ASP A 19 9.10 -14.41 -13.30
CA ASP A 19 8.09 -15.42 -13.66
C ASP A 19 7.99 -15.59 -15.20
N GLY A 20 8.22 -14.49 -15.94
CA GLY A 20 8.24 -14.48 -17.40
C GLY A 20 9.34 -15.35 -18.03
N ALA A 21 10.51 -15.52 -17.40
CA ALA A 21 11.61 -16.29 -17.99
C ALA A 21 11.29 -17.78 -18.13
N LYS A 22 10.55 -18.34 -17.17
CA LYS A 22 10.18 -19.76 -17.18
C LYS A 22 9.13 -20.02 -18.25
N LEU A 23 8.10 -19.17 -18.32
CA LEU A 23 7.08 -19.24 -19.35
C LEU A 23 7.67 -19.04 -20.76
N GLU A 24 8.56 -18.06 -20.91
CA GLU A 24 9.25 -17.79 -22.19
C GLU A 24 10.06 -19.00 -22.66
N ARG A 25 10.78 -19.67 -21.75
CA ARG A 25 11.47 -20.94 -22.07
C ARG A 25 10.49 -22.03 -22.50
N MET A 26 9.36 -22.19 -21.81
CA MET A 26 8.35 -23.18 -22.21
C MET A 26 7.77 -22.91 -23.60
N VAL A 27 7.56 -21.64 -23.96
CA VAL A 27 7.11 -21.24 -25.30
C VAL A 27 8.19 -21.50 -26.34
N GLN A 28 9.46 -21.22 -26.03
CA GLN A 28 10.60 -21.53 -26.91
C GLN A 28 10.71 -23.04 -27.18
N ASP A 29 10.55 -23.87 -26.14
CA ASP A 29 10.53 -25.34 -26.27
C ASP A 29 9.39 -25.80 -27.18
N ARG A 30 8.19 -25.23 -27.02
CA ARG A 30 7.03 -25.52 -27.88
C ARG A 30 7.31 -25.15 -29.34
N ASP A 31 7.93 -24.01 -29.59
CA ASP A 31 8.28 -23.57 -30.94
C ASP A 31 9.31 -24.49 -31.59
N GLN A 32 10.25 -25.02 -30.80
CA GLN A 32 11.17 -26.05 -31.26
C GLN A 32 10.44 -27.34 -31.63
N LEU A 33 9.54 -27.84 -30.77
CA LEU A 33 8.72 -29.02 -31.07
C LEU A 33 7.88 -28.84 -32.34
N HIS A 34 7.33 -27.65 -32.57
CA HIS A 34 6.61 -27.35 -33.81
C HIS A 34 7.51 -27.36 -35.06
N LYS A 35 8.77 -26.92 -34.94
CA LYS A 35 9.74 -27.02 -36.06
C LYS A 35 10.07 -28.47 -36.37
N GLU A 36 10.28 -29.29 -35.34
CA GLU A 36 10.56 -30.72 -35.48
C GLU A 36 9.37 -31.48 -36.08
N TRP A 37 8.16 -31.16 -35.63
CA TRP A 37 6.91 -31.68 -36.24
C TRP A 37 6.77 -31.28 -37.72
N ARG A 38 7.03 -30.02 -38.09
CA ARG A 38 6.99 -29.60 -39.50
C ARG A 38 8.02 -30.35 -40.35
N ALA A 39 9.20 -30.61 -39.77
CA ALA A 39 10.24 -31.40 -40.43
C ALA A 39 9.81 -32.86 -40.62
N SER A 40 9.17 -33.49 -39.61
CA SER A 40 8.64 -34.85 -39.73
C SER A 40 7.47 -34.93 -40.72
N GLU A 41 6.60 -33.92 -40.73
CA GLU A 41 5.46 -33.81 -41.66
C GLU A 41 5.93 -33.75 -43.13
N SER A 42 7.05 -33.07 -43.38
CA SER A 42 7.63 -32.91 -44.72
C SER A 42 8.29 -34.19 -45.27
N LYS A 43 8.68 -35.14 -44.40
CA LYS A 43 9.28 -36.42 -44.81
C LYS A 43 8.19 -37.41 -45.17
N LYS A 44 7.98 -37.65 -46.47
CA LYS A 44 7.12 -38.71 -46.99
C LYS A 44 8.00 -39.90 -47.39
N SER A 45 8.03 -40.97 -46.60
CA SER A 45 8.94 -42.11 -46.83
C SER A 45 8.36 -43.20 -47.73
N GLY A 46 7.09 -43.10 -48.12
CA GLY A 46 6.46 -44.10 -48.98
C GLY A 46 6.95 -44.04 -50.42
N ILE A 47 7.05 -45.22 -51.05
CA ILE A 47 7.58 -45.47 -52.41
C ILE A 47 6.89 -44.63 -53.51
N PHE A 48 5.72 -44.05 -53.23
CA PHE A 48 4.95 -43.20 -54.16
C PHE A 48 4.65 -41.80 -53.60
N GLY A 49 5.44 -41.32 -52.63
CA GLY A 49 5.16 -40.03 -51.97
C GLY A 49 3.93 -40.06 -51.05
N ASN A 50 3.39 -41.24 -50.76
CA ASN A 50 2.38 -41.46 -49.72
C ASN A 50 3.03 -41.60 -48.35
N ARG A 51 2.30 -41.26 -47.29
CA ARG A 51 2.76 -41.40 -45.91
C ARG A 51 2.70 -42.87 -45.50
N THR A 52 3.76 -43.38 -44.90
CA THR A 52 3.73 -44.73 -44.33
C THR A 52 3.08 -44.73 -42.95
N LYS A 53 2.68 -45.90 -42.46
CA LYS A 53 2.21 -46.05 -41.07
C LYS A 53 3.25 -45.54 -40.05
N LYS A 54 4.55 -45.72 -40.35
CA LYS A 54 5.65 -45.24 -39.51
C LYS A 54 5.70 -43.71 -39.45
N ASP A 55 5.59 -43.04 -40.61
CA ASP A 55 5.54 -41.58 -40.68
C ASP A 55 4.34 -41.01 -39.90
N MET A 56 3.21 -41.71 -39.95
CA MET A 56 1.99 -41.32 -39.24
C MET A 56 2.11 -41.48 -37.73
N ILE A 57 2.78 -42.53 -37.24
CA ILE A 57 3.06 -42.72 -35.81
C ILE A 57 4.00 -41.62 -35.29
N GLU A 58 5.10 -41.36 -36.01
CA GLU A 58 6.06 -40.32 -35.63
C GLU A 58 5.40 -38.94 -35.55
N THR A 59 4.57 -38.60 -36.54
CA THR A 59 3.81 -37.34 -36.54
C THR A 59 2.88 -37.23 -35.33
N ASN A 60 2.22 -38.33 -34.95
CA ASN A 60 1.30 -38.36 -33.82
C ASN A 60 2.05 -38.21 -32.47
N GLU A 61 3.21 -38.87 -32.33
CA GLU A 61 4.08 -38.70 -31.15
C GLU A 61 4.54 -37.24 -30.98
N TRP A 62 4.85 -36.54 -32.08
CA TRP A 62 5.18 -35.11 -32.03
C TRP A 62 4.00 -34.26 -31.58
N LEU A 63 2.79 -34.53 -32.09
CA LEU A 63 1.58 -33.82 -31.68
C LEU A 63 1.26 -34.07 -30.19
N GLU A 64 1.44 -35.28 -29.70
CA GLU A 64 1.26 -35.61 -28.27
C GLU A 64 2.23 -34.81 -27.38
N ARG A 65 3.50 -34.69 -27.80
CA ARG A 65 4.51 -33.87 -27.10
C ARG A 65 4.15 -32.39 -27.10
N ILE A 66 3.68 -31.86 -28.23
CA ILE A 66 3.24 -30.46 -28.35
C ILE A 66 2.04 -30.20 -27.41
N ILE A 67 1.02 -31.06 -27.44
CA ILE A 67 -0.16 -30.94 -26.59
C ILE A 67 0.23 -30.99 -25.11
N THR A 68 1.14 -31.90 -24.75
CA THR A 68 1.67 -31.99 -23.38
C THR A 68 2.36 -30.70 -22.96
N LYS A 69 3.16 -30.10 -23.85
CA LYS A 69 3.83 -28.81 -23.58
C LYS A 69 2.83 -27.66 -23.49
N ASP A 70 1.80 -27.63 -24.33
CA ASP A 70 0.74 -26.63 -24.28
C ASP A 70 -0.05 -26.69 -22.98
N ASN A 71 -0.34 -27.89 -22.47
CA ASN A 71 -0.97 -28.06 -21.16
C ASN A 71 -0.10 -27.49 -20.04
N GLN A 72 1.22 -27.76 -20.06
CA GLN A 72 2.16 -27.20 -19.09
C GLN A 72 2.17 -25.65 -19.14
N ILE A 73 2.17 -25.07 -20.34
CA ILE A 73 2.11 -23.62 -20.53
C ILE A 73 0.80 -23.05 -19.97
N MET A 74 -0.33 -23.71 -20.24
CA MET A 74 -1.64 -23.28 -19.76
C MET A 74 -1.77 -23.35 -18.24
N ASP A 75 -1.21 -24.38 -17.61
CA ASP A 75 -1.20 -24.51 -16.15
C ASP A 75 -0.35 -23.42 -15.50
N GLU A 76 0.80 -23.08 -16.09
CA GLU A 76 1.62 -21.95 -15.61
C GLU A 76 0.90 -20.61 -15.76
N LEU A 77 0.26 -20.36 -16.90
CA LEU A 77 -0.53 -19.14 -17.12
C LEU A 77 -1.67 -19.00 -16.11
N ARG A 78 -2.35 -20.10 -15.78
CA ARG A 78 -3.41 -20.12 -14.74
C ARG A 78 -2.83 -19.84 -13.35
N MET A 79 -1.66 -20.39 -13.05
CA MET A 79 -0.96 -20.14 -11.79
C MET A 79 -0.61 -18.66 -11.65
N ILE A 80 0.01 -18.07 -12.68
CA ILE A 80 0.36 -16.65 -12.73
C ILE A 80 -0.90 -15.79 -12.54
N GLY A 81 -1.98 -16.06 -13.28
CA GLY A 81 -3.23 -15.30 -13.13
C GLY A 81 -3.87 -15.43 -11.74
N THR A 82 -3.75 -16.60 -11.10
CA THR A 82 -4.22 -16.81 -9.73
C THR A 82 -3.39 -16.03 -8.72
N ILE A 83 -2.06 -16.01 -8.88
CA ILE A 83 -1.15 -15.23 -8.05
C ILE A 83 -1.47 -13.73 -8.20
N GLU A 84 -1.58 -13.23 -9.43
CA GLU A 84 -1.90 -11.84 -9.71
C GLU A 84 -3.23 -11.43 -9.07
N THR A 85 -4.28 -12.23 -9.25
CA THR A 85 -5.59 -11.97 -8.63
C THR A 85 -5.51 -11.96 -7.11
N THR A 86 -4.73 -12.88 -6.53
CA THR A 86 -4.54 -12.98 -5.08
C THR A 86 -3.79 -11.76 -4.55
N VAL A 87 -2.72 -11.33 -5.21
CA VAL A 87 -1.94 -10.13 -4.85
C VAL A 87 -2.81 -8.89 -4.92
N ILE A 88 -3.55 -8.70 -6.02
CA ILE A 88 -4.48 -7.56 -6.17
C ILE A 88 -5.54 -7.57 -5.06
N SER A 89 -6.07 -8.74 -4.72
CA SER A 89 -7.05 -8.87 -3.63
C SER A 89 -6.46 -8.50 -2.28
N GLN A 90 -5.25 -8.99 -1.98
CA GLN A 90 -4.52 -8.67 -0.75
C GLN A 90 -4.22 -7.18 -0.63
N GLU A 91 -3.67 -6.57 -1.69
CA GLU A 91 -3.41 -5.13 -1.72
C GLU A 91 -4.69 -4.33 -1.45
N LYS A 92 -5.80 -4.70 -2.09
CA LYS A 92 -7.10 -4.05 -1.87
C LYS A 92 -7.58 -4.16 -0.42
N GLU A 93 -7.43 -5.33 0.21
CA GLU A 93 -7.76 -5.52 1.62
C GLU A 93 -6.86 -4.70 2.53
N ASP A 94 -5.56 -4.62 2.23
CA ASP A 94 -4.60 -3.81 2.96
C ASP A 94 -4.94 -2.32 2.87
N TYR A 95 -5.24 -1.82 1.66
CA TYR A 95 -5.70 -0.44 1.47
C TYR A 95 -6.95 -0.12 2.28
N LYS A 96 -7.92 -1.04 2.31
CA LYS A 96 -9.13 -0.89 3.13
C LYS A 96 -8.77 -0.82 4.62
N SER A 97 -7.86 -1.68 5.08
CA SER A 97 -7.42 -1.71 6.47
C SER A 97 -6.70 -0.42 6.88
N ILE A 98 -5.82 0.09 6.02
CA ILE A 98 -5.07 1.35 6.22
C ILE A 98 -6.05 2.52 6.27
N THR A 99 -7.00 2.57 5.34
CA THR A 99 -8.01 3.64 5.29
C THR A 99 -8.86 3.66 6.57
N LEU A 100 -9.29 2.49 7.07
CA LEU A 100 -10.04 2.38 8.32
C LEU A 100 -9.21 2.80 9.55
N LYS A 101 -7.92 2.46 9.59
CA LYS A 101 -7.00 2.92 10.64
C LYS A 101 -6.86 4.45 10.60
N LEU A 102 -6.59 5.00 9.42
CA LEU A 102 -6.43 6.43 9.23
C LEU A 102 -7.70 7.20 9.61
N GLU A 103 -8.87 6.69 9.27
CA GLU A 103 -10.14 7.30 9.67
C GLU A 103 -10.30 7.35 11.20
N ARG A 104 -9.97 6.25 11.90
CA ARG A 104 -9.99 6.21 13.37
C ARG A 104 -8.98 7.18 13.97
N ASP A 105 -7.78 7.25 13.41
CA ASP A 105 -6.73 8.15 13.88
C ASP A 105 -7.15 9.61 13.71
N VAL A 106 -7.73 9.97 12.55
CA VAL A 106 -8.29 11.30 12.30
C VAL A 106 -9.41 11.63 13.30
N GLN A 107 -10.31 10.68 13.59
CA GLN A 107 -11.36 10.90 14.57
C GLN A 107 -10.78 11.08 15.99
N ALA A 108 -9.77 10.31 16.37
CA ALA A 108 -9.10 10.44 17.66
C ALA A 108 -8.39 11.80 17.79
N LEU A 109 -7.68 12.23 16.74
CA LEU A 109 -7.02 13.54 16.70
C LEU A 109 -8.03 14.69 16.78
N LYS A 110 -9.17 14.60 16.07
CA LYS A 110 -10.23 15.60 16.16
C LYS A 110 -10.79 15.72 17.58
N ARG A 111 -11.01 14.59 18.27
CA ARG A 111 -11.46 14.59 19.67
C ARG A 111 -10.41 15.19 20.60
N ALA A 112 -9.14 14.81 20.43
CA ALA A 112 -8.06 15.37 21.22
C ALA A 112 -7.92 16.88 21.03
N LEU A 113 -8.08 17.37 19.80
CA LEU A 113 -8.05 18.80 19.49
C LEU A 113 -9.21 19.54 20.17
N ALA A 114 -10.44 19.03 20.04
CA ALA A 114 -11.62 19.62 20.69
C ALA A 114 -11.48 19.69 22.22
N GLU A 115 -10.92 18.65 22.83
CA GLU A 115 -10.64 18.64 24.27
C GLU A 115 -9.58 19.70 24.66
N ARG A 116 -8.54 19.88 23.83
CA ARG A 116 -7.53 20.93 24.06
C ARG A 116 -8.11 22.33 23.93
N ASP A 117 -8.96 22.56 22.94
CA ASP A 117 -9.64 23.85 22.75
C ASP A 117 -10.50 24.19 23.97
N LYS A 118 -11.24 23.20 24.49
CA LYS A 118 -12.04 23.36 25.71
C LYS A 118 -11.16 23.70 26.93
N GLN A 119 -10.05 23.00 27.11
CA GLN A 119 -9.10 23.29 28.20
C GLN A 119 -8.49 24.70 28.09
N ILE A 120 -8.25 25.18 26.87
CA ILE A 120 -7.75 26.55 26.64
C ILE A 120 -8.85 27.56 27.02
N GLU A 121 -10.08 27.33 26.59
CA GLU A 121 -11.22 28.21 26.92
C GLU A 121 -11.47 28.29 28.43
N GLU A 122 -11.44 27.15 29.13
CA GLU A 122 -11.55 27.09 30.59
C GLU A 122 -10.44 27.92 31.26
N LYS A 123 -9.18 27.74 30.85
CA LYS A 123 -8.05 28.52 31.39
C LYS A 123 -8.15 30.02 31.11
N LEU A 124 -8.64 30.41 29.92
CA LEU A 124 -8.87 31.82 29.59
C LEU A 124 -9.97 32.41 30.48
N SER A 125 -11.04 31.65 30.72
CA SER A 125 -12.14 32.07 31.58
C SER A 125 -11.71 32.21 33.05
N GLU A 126 -10.86 31.30 33.55
CA GLU A 126 -10.31 31.33 34.90
C GLU A 126 -9.39 32.54 35.07
N ARG A 127 -8.47 32.78 34.12
CA ARG A 127 -7.63 33.99 34.11
C ARG A 127 -8.44 35.26 34.15
N ARG A 128 -9.46 35.37 33.29
CA ARG A 128 -10.35 36.54 33.26
C ARG A 128 -11.05 36.71 34.61
N THR A 129 -11.57 35.64 35.22
CA THR A 129 -12.21 35.70 36.53
C THR A 129 -11.24 36.17 37.61
N PHE A 130 -9.99 35.68 37.58
CA PHE A 130 -8.94 36.13 38.48
C PHE A 130 -8.58 37.61 38.29
N GLU A 131 -8.46 38.08 37.05
CA GLU A 131 -8.22 39.50 36.74
C GLU A 131 -9.34 40.40 37.26
N TRP A 132 -10.60 40.02 37.05
CA TRP A 132 -11.74 40.80 37.52
C TRP A 132 -11.88 40.78 39.04
N THR A 133 -11.68 39.64 39.69
CA THR A 133 -11.77 39.53 41.15
C THR A 133 -10.68 40.33 41.85
N THR A 134 -9.43 40.26 41.36
CA THR A 134 -8.32 41.07 41.89
C THR A 134 -8.52 42.56 41.66
N LEU A 135 -9.05 42.98 40.51
CA LEU A 135 -9.39 44.37 40.21
C LEU A 135 -10.49 44.91 41.14
N ILE A 136 -11.57 44.15 41.35
CA ILE A 136 -12.66 44.53 42.28
C ILE A 136 -12.13 44.61 43.71
N PHE A 137 -11.31 43.64 44.14
CA PHE A 137 -10.68 43.66 45.46
C PHE A 137 -9.79 44.90 45.65
N PHE A 138 -8.99 45.25 44.65
CA PHE A 138 -8.15 46.46 44.68
C PHE A 138 -8.98 47.75 44.75
N LEU A 139 -10.03 47.87 43.93
CA LEU A 139 -10.91 49.05 43.94
C LEU A 139 -11.67 49.20 45.27
N SER A 140 -12.17 48.10 45.84
CA SER A 140 -12.86 48.13 47.14
C SER A 140 -11.94 48.53 48.29
N THR A 141 -10.71 48.01 48.33
CA THR A 141 -9.71 48.41 49.34
C THR A 141 -9.28 49.88 49.17
N ALA A 142 -9.06 50.35 47.94
CA ALA A 142 -8.78 51.76 47.67
C ALA A 142 -9.94 52.68 48.09
N PHE A 143 -11.19 52.29 47.82
CA PHE A 143 -12.39 53.02 48.22
C PHE A 143 -12.51 53.12 49.75
N LEU A 144 -12.33 52.01 50.47
CA LEU A 144 -12.36 51.98 51.93
C LEU A 144 -11.25 52.85 52.55
N ALA A 145 -10.03 52.78 51.99
CA ALA A 145 -8.91 53.60 52.43
C ALA A 145 -9.21 55.11 52.24
N TRP A 146 -9.75 55.49 51.08
CA TRP A 146 -10.18 56.86 50.80
C TRP A 146 -11.30 57.32 51.74
N TRP A 147 -12.28 56.46 52.00
CA TRP A 147 -13.39 56.75 52.92
C TRP A 147 -12.90 57.02 54.36
N ILE A 148 -12.00 56.18 54.88
CA ILE A 148 -11.42 56.36 56.22
C ILE A 148 -10.59 57.65 56.29
N TYR A 149 -9.82 57.96 55.26
CA TYR A 149 -9.07 59.21 55.19
C TYR A 149 -9.99 60.43 55.25
N ARG A 150 -11.09 60.41 54.50
CA ARG A 150 -12.10 61.48 54.50
C ARG A 150 -12.82 61.60 55.85
N SER A 151 -13.23 60.49 56.47
CA SER A 151 -13.94 60.52 57.75
C SER A 151 -13.07 61.01 58.91
N LYS A 152 -11.78 60.64 58.94
CA LYS A 152 -10.82 61.18 59.93
C LYS A 152 -10.59 62.69 59.75
N LYS A 153 -10.53 63.18 58.51
CA LYS A 153 -10.37 64.62 58.25
C LYS A 153 -11.60 65.45 58.66
N ALA A 154 -12.79 64.86 58.59
CA ALA A 154 -14.04 65.48 59.04
C ALA A 154 -14.26 65.44 60.55
N ALA A 155 -13.56 64.56 61.29
CA ALA A 155 -13.67 64.43 62.74
C ALA A 155 -12.63 65.26 63.52
N VAL A 156 -11.62 65.82 62.84
CA VAL A 156 -10.50 66.60 63.43
C VAL A 156 -10.56 68.09 63.02
N GLY A 157 -11.59 68.51 62.28
CA GLY A 157 -11.90 69.91 61.98
C GLY A 157 -13.19 70.33 62.66
#